data_AF-A0A953GHN3-F1
#
_entry.id   AF-A0A953GHN3-F1
#
_cell.length_a   1.000
_cell.length_b   1.000
_cell.length_c   1.000
_cell.angle_alpha   90.00
_cell.angle_beta   90.00
_cell.angle_gamma   90.00
#
_symmetry.space_group_name_H-M   'P 1'
#
loop_
_entity.id
_entity.type
_entity.pdbx_description
1 polymer ?
#
loop_
_entity_poly.entity_id
_entity_poly.type
_entity_poly.pdbx_seq_one_letter_code
_entity_poly.pdbx_strand_id
1 'polypeptide(L)' 'MISPQTIQQVMETARIEEVVGDFVVLKRRGANLLGLCPFHNEKTPSFNVSPA' A
#
# COMPACT_ATOMS: atom_id res chain seq x y z
N MET A 1 -14.79 15.89 -14.38
CA MET A 1 -13.43 15.59 -13.88
C MET A 1 -13.38 15.91 -12.39
N ILE A 2 -12.61 15.16 -11.61
CA ILE A 2 -12.44 15.38 -10.16
C ILE A 2 -11.50 16.57 -9.95
N SER A 3 -11.78 17.43 -8.97
CA SER A 3 -10.95 18.60 -8.69
C SER A 3 -9.60 18.20 -8.06
N PRO A 4 -8.51 18.98 -8.29
CA PRO A 4 -7.23 18.72 -7.62
C PRO A 4 -7.33 18.73 -6.08
N GLN A 5 -8.18 19.60 -5.54
CA GLN A 5 -8.44 19.68 -4.10
C GLN A 5 -9.03 18.37 -3.56
N THR A 6 -10.02 17.81 -4.27
CA THR A 6 -10.62 16.53 -3.90
C THR A 6 -9.62 15.38 -3.99
N ILE A 7 -8.74 15.37 -5.00
CA ILE A 7 -7.66 14.37 -5.12
C ILE A 7 -6.74 14.45 -3.90
N GLN A 8 -6.32 15.67 -3.53
CA GLN A 8 -5.45 15.87 -2.37
C GLN A 8 -6.10 15.40 -1.06
N GLN A 9 -7.38 15.73 -0.84
CA GLN A 9 -8.13 15.27 0.32
C GLN A 9 -8.18 13.74 0.42
N VAL A 10 -8.36 13.05 -0.70
CA VAL A 10 -8.32 11.57 -0.75
C VAL A 10 -6.94 11.06 -0.37
N MET A 11 -5.87 11.62 -0.95
CA MET A 11 -4.49 11.20 -0.66
C MET A 11 -4.08 11.47 0.80
N GLU A 12 -4.59 12.54 1.40
CA GLU A 12 -4.31 12.88 2.82
C GLU A 12 -5.10 11.99 3.80
N THR A 13 -6.30 11.55 3.42
CA THR A 13 -7.18 10.77 4.31
C THR A 13 -6.91 9.27 4.19
N ALA A 14 -6.52 8.77 3.02
CA ALA A 14 -6.31 7.36 2.77
C ALA A 14 -4.94 6.90 3.27
N ARG A 15 -4.92 6.02 4.28
CA ARG A 15 -3.68 5.34 4.70
C ARG A 15 -3.36 4.20 3.74
N ILE A 16 -2.19 4.26 3.11
CA ILE A 16 -1.81 3.32 2.04
C ILE A 16 -1.72 1.87 2.56
N GLU A 17 -1.28 1.67 3.79
CA GLU A 17 -1.16 0.35 4.40
C GLU A 17 -2.52 -0.31 4.68
N GLU A 18 -3.57 0.49 4.92
CA GLU A 18 -4.94 -0.04 5.07
C GLU A 18 -5.49 -0.45 3.71
N VAL A 19 -5.40 0.44 2.72
CA VAL A 19 -5.92 0.19 1.37
C VAL A 19 -5.26 -1.04 0.74
N VAL A 20 -3.95 -1.22 0.92
CA VAL A 20 -3.25 -2.41 0.41
C VAL A 20 -3.58 -3.65 1.26
N GLY A 21 -3.76 -3.49 2.57
CA GLY A 21 -4.01 -4.58 3.52
C GLY A 21 -5.27 -5.39 3.20
N ASP A 22 -6.25 -4.78 2.54
CA ASP A 22 -7.46 -5.47 2.04
C ASP A 22 -7.17 -6.52 0.95
N PHE A 23 -6.01 -6.43 0.28
CA PHE A 23 -5.66 -7.29 -0.87
C PHE A 23 -4.40 -8.13 -0.63
N VAL A 24 -3.44 -7.60 0.12
CA VAL A 24 -2.13 -8.23 0.32
C VAL A 24 -1.88 -8.40 1.81
N VAL A 25 -1.55 -9.62 2.23
CA VAL A 25 -1.10 -9.88 3.59
C VAL A 25 0.29 -9.27 3.78
N LEU A 26 0.35 -8.19 4.53
CA LEU A 26 1.57 -7.46 4.84
C LEU A 26 2.12 -7.83 6.22
N LYS A 27 3.45 -7.90 6.34
CA LYS A 27 4.18 -8.07 7.60
C LYS A 27 5.16 -6.93 7.82
N ARG A 28 5.25 -6.43 9.05
CA ARG A 28 6.18 -5.34 9.39
C ARG A 28 7.64 -5.79 9.27
N ARG A 29 8.47 -4.99 8.60
CA ARG A 29 9.92 -5.19 8.46
C ARG A 29 10.62 -3.84 8.57
N GLY A 30 11.10 -3.52 9.78
CA GLY A 30 11.64 -2.19 10.07
C GLY A 30 10.53 -1.13 10.02
N ALA A 31 10.78 -0.04 9.28
CA ALA A 31 9.79 1.02 9.06
C ALA A 31 8.68 0.61 8.08
N ASN A 32 8.95 -0.34 7.18
CA ASN A 32 8.05 -0.68 6.08
C ASN A 32 7.22 -1.92 6.40
N LEU A 33 6.24 -2.20 5.54
CA LEU A 33 5.57 -3.49 5.46
C LEU A 33 5.98 -4.23 4.19
N LEU A 34 6.01 -5.56 4.27
CA LEU A 34 6.44 -6.45 3.19
C LEU A 34 5.40 -7.57 2.96
N GLY A 35 5.11 -7.87 1.70
CA GLY A 35 4.21 -8.95 1.29
C GLY A 35 4.62 -9.59 -0.04
N LEU A 36 3.89 -10.63 -0.45
CA LEU A 36 4.00 -11.19 -1.80
C LEU A 36 3.39 -10.22 -2.81
N CYS A 37 4.03 -10.06 -3.97
CA CYS A 37 3.52 -9.18 -5.00
C CYS A 37 2.26 -9.76 -5.65
N PRO A 38 1.12 -9.02 -5.68
CA PRO A 38 -0.11 -9.52 -6.31
C PRO A 38 -0.01 -9.54 -7.84
N PHE A 39 1.04 -8.94 -8.43
CA PHE A 39 1.23 -8.82 -9.87
C PHE A 39 2.19 -9.85 -10.47
N HIS A 40 2.94 -10.59 -9.63
CA HIS A 40 3.91 -11.59 -10.06
C HIS A 40 3.74 -12.88 -9.25
N ASN A 41 3.73 -14.03 -9.92
CA ASN A 41 3.61 -15.32 -9.25
C ASN A 41 4.96 -15.81 -8.73
N GLU A 42 5.37 -15.27 -7.58
CA GLU A 42 6.67 -15.55 -6.95
C GLU A 42 6.50 -16.15 -5.53
N LYS A 43 7.58 -16.75 -5.01
CA LYS A 43 7.59 -17.35 -3.66
C LYS A 43 8.22 -16.45 -2.60
N THR A 44 8.95 -15.42 -3.01
CA THR A 44 9.69 -14.51 -2.14
C THR A 44 8.96 -13.17 -2.04
N PRO A 45 8.74 -12.62 -0.83
CA PRO A 45 8.11 -11.30 -0.70
C PRO A 45 8.93 -10.20 -1.38
N SER A 46 8.33 -9.51 -2.37
CA SER A 46 8.95 -8.39 -3.08
C SER A 46 8.13 -7.09 -3.01
N PHE A 47 6.92 -7.13 -2.45
CA PHE A 47 6.01 -5.99 -2.40
C PHE A 47 6.23 -5.18 -1.13
N ASN A 48 6.67 -3.93 -1.26
CA ASN A 48 6.96 -3.04 -0.12
C ASN A 48 5.92 -1.92 -0.01
N VAL A 49 5.46 -1.66 1.21
CA VAL A 49 4.62 -0.51 1.55
C VAL A 49 5.34 0.32 2.60
N SER A 50 5.52 1.62 2.34
CA SER A 50 6.02 2.58 3.31
C SER A 50 4.82 3.31 3.92
N PRO A 51 4.47 3.05 5.19
CA PRO A 51 3.43 3.80 5.87
C PRO A 51 4.05 5.14 6.29
N ALA A 52 3.91 6.16 5.43
CA ALA A 52 4.34 7.56 5.57
C ALA A 52 5.62 7.84 6.36
#